data_AF-A4RRI0-F1
#
_entry.id   AF-A4RRI0-F1
#
_cell.length_a   1.000
_cell.length_b   1.000
_cell.length_c   1.000
_cell.angle_alpha   90.00
_cell.angle_beta   90.00
_cell.angle_gamma   90.00
#
_symmetry.space_group_name_H-M   'P 1'
#
loop_
_entity.id
_entity.type
_entity.pdbx_description
1 polymer ?
#
loop_
_entity_poly.entity_id
_entity_poly.type
_entity_poly.pdbx_seq_one_letter_code
_entity_poly.pdbx_strand_id
1 'polypeptide(L)'
;MQQQVEQFMPPIDPDNEQFVIHVRSKRGIKAWYPLNVVTGGSAANTLVKGLDNDMSKEMAQKSLSQNIGKAIYKDMAAIDKVARSMPMLKQAKEIEYGFSVLDKENPRSMFSPANDKVWLIPSEEECETPADKFQEMGDNMKKMFGQ
;
A
#
# COMPACT_ATOMS: atom_id res chain seq x y z
N MET A 1 21.63 20.40 -8.70
CA MET A 1 20.75 19.76 -7.70
C MET A 1 19.73 18.77 -8.28
N GLN A 2 19.51 18.70 -9.60
CA GLN A 2 18.53 17.77 -10.21
C GLN A 2 19.01 16.30 -10.31
N GLN A 3 20.32 16.05 -10.36
CA GLN A 3 20.89 14.70 -10.54
C GLN A 3 20.79 13.79 -9.29
N GLN A 4 20.62 14.34 -8.09
CA GLN A 4 20.58 13.52 -6.87
C GLN A 4 19.23 12.82 -6.62
N VAL A 5 18.15 13.29 -7.26
CA VAL A 5 16.81 12.73 -7.04
C VAL A 5 16.58 11.44 -7.85
N GLU A 6 17.27 11.28 -8.99
CA GLU A 6 17.19 10.09 -9.84
C GLU A 6 17.74 8.84 -9.16
N GLN A 7 18.70 8.98 -8.24
CA GLN A 7 19.29 7.85 -7.52
C GLN A 7 18.32 7.20 -6.50
N PHE A 8 17.20 7.86 -6.17
CA PHE A 8 16.20 7.38 -5.21
C PHE A 8 14.87 6.98 -5.86
N MET A 9 14.78 7.00 -7.19
CA MET A 9 13.58 6.51 -7.88
C MET A 9 13.67 5.00 -8.07
N PRO A 10 12.65 4.23 -7.66
CA PRO A 10 12.62 2.79 -7.91
C PRO A 10 12.60 2.55 -9.43
N PRO A 11 13.16 1.41 -9.89
CA PRO A 11 13.12 1.07 -11.31
C PRO A 11 11.67 0.99 -11.78
N ILE A 12 11.39 1.64 -12.91
CA ILE A 12 10.06 1.60 -13.51
C ILE A 12 9.90 0.28 -14.26
N ASP A 13 8.83 -0.44 -13.95
CA ASP A 13 8.46 -1.66 -14.68
C ASP A 13 7.63 -1.27 -15.92
N PRO A 14 8.08 -1.60 -17.15
CA PRO A 14 7.35 -1.26 -18.37
C PRO A 14 6.05 -2.07 -18.51
N ASP A 15 6.03 -3.31 -18.04
CA ASP A 15 4.97 -4.28 -18.31
C ASP A 15 3.91 -4.33 -17.21
N ASN A 16 4.32 -4.02 -15.97
CA ASN A 16 3.47 -4.12 -14.79
C ASN A 16 3.18 -2.78 -14.15
N GLU A 17 1.99 -2.68 -13.57
CA GLU A 17 1.62 -1.54 -12.74
C GLU A 17 2.40 -1.60 -11.43
N GLN A 18 2.88 -0.45 -10.99
CA GLN A 18 3.56 -0.29 -9.72
C GLN A 18 2.72 0.55 -8.79
N PHE A 19 2.74 0.19 -7.51
CA PHE A 19 1.97 0.85 -6.47
C PHE A 19 2.91 1.50 -5.48
N VAL A 20 2.74 2.80 -5.27
CA VAL A 20 3.48 3.54 -4.26
C VAL A 20 2.73 3.40 -2.95
N ILE A 21 3.40 2.91 -1.92
CA ILE A 21 2.86 2.89 -0.56
C ILE A 21 3.22 4.22 0.09
N HIS A 22 2.20 4.93 0.54
CA HIS A 22 2.31 6.21 1.23
C HIS A 22 2.03 6.06 2.70
N VAL A 23 2.62 6.96 3.47
CA VAL A 23 2.43 7.06 4.91
C VAL A 23 2.21 8.52 5.29
N ARG A 24 1.31 8.76 6.25
CA ARG A 24 1.14 10.08 6.87
C ARG A 24 0.71 9.98 8.33
N SER A 25 0.79 11.10 9.03
CA SER A 25 0.18 11.24 10.35
C SER A 25 -1.33 11.39 10.21
N LYS A 26 -2.10 10.60 10.96
CA LYS A 26 -3.57 10.65 10.93
C LYS A 26 -4.14 11.94 11.51
N ARG A 27 -3.44 12.52 12.49
CA ARG A 27 -3.87 13.72 13.23
C ARG A 27 -2.99 14.95 12.98
N GLY A 28 -1.91 14.78 12.23
CA GLY A 28 -0.92 15.81 11.98
C GLY A 28 -1.03 16.40 10.57
N ILE A 29 0.14 16.67 9.99
CA ILE A 29 0.25 17.18 8.61
C ILE A 29 -0.35 16.13 7.66
N LYS A 30 -1.34 16.56 6.86
CA LYS A 30 -2.08 15.70 5.90
C LYS A 30 -1.31 15.41 4.61
N ALA A 31 0.00 15.64 4.59
CA ALA A 31 0.85 15.35 3.44
C ALA A 31 1.22 13.86 3.44
N TRP A 32 1.14 13.23 2.27
CA TRP A 32 1.55 11.86 2.05
C TRP A 32 3.04 11.78 1.72
N TYR A 33 3.74 10.84 2.34
CA TYR A 33 5.15 10.59 2.08
C TYR A 33 5.32 9.17 1.52
N PRO A 34 6.10 8.98 0.43
CA PRO A 34 6.32 7.65 -0.12
C PRO A 34 7.22 6.83 0.83
N LEU A 35 6.83 5.59 1.06
CA LEU A 35 7.52 4.63 1.92
C LEU A 35 8.21 3.54 1.12
N ASN A 36 7.49 2.96 0.16
CA ASN A 36 7.95 1.85 -0.67
C ASN A 36 7.22 1.85 -2.02
N VAL A 37 7.75 1.14 -3.00
CA VAL A 37 7.07 0.84 -4.27
C VAL A 37 7.01 -0.66 -4.48
N VAL A 38 5.83 -1.16 -4.80
CA VAL A 38 5.55 -2.59 -5.00
C VAL A 38 5.12 -2.80 -6.44
N THR A 39 5.75 -3.73 -7.14
CA THR A 39 5.36 -4.12 -8.50
C THR A 39 4.23 -5.14 -8.45
N GLY A 40 3.15 -4.87 -9.18
CA GLY A 40 2.03 -5.77 -9.36
C GLY A 40 2.30 -6.86 -10.40
N GLY A 41 1.39 -7.83 -10.47
CA GLY A 41 1.34 -8.80 -11.58
C GLY A 41 0.17 -8.53 -12.51
N SER A 42 -0.06 -9.44 -13.46
CA SER A 42 -1.13 -9.32 -14.47
C SER A 42 -2.53 -9.08 -13.90
N ALA A 43 -2.86 -9.71 -12.76
CA ALA A 43 -4.13 -9.48 -12.08
C ALA A 43 -4.26 -8.03 -11.55
N ALA A 44 -3.18 -7.47 -11.01
CA ALA A 44 -3.16 -6.08 -10.54
C ALA A 44 -3.31 -5.11 -11.72
N ASN A 45 -2.66 -5.38 -12.86
CA ASN A 45 -2.79 -4.57 -14.07
C ASN A 45 -4.25 -4.52 -14.56
N THR A 46 -4.97 -5.64 -14.51
CA THR A 46 -6.40 -5.69 -14.86
C THR A 46 -7.24 -4.85 -13.90
N LEU A 47 -6.95 -4.89 -12.60
CA LEU A 47 -7.66 -4.08 -11.62
C LEU A 47 -7.39 -2.59 -11.82
N VAL A 48 -6.16 -2.19 -12.15
CA VAL A 48 -5.84 -0.79 -12.47
C VAL A 48 -6.64 -0.29 -13.66
N LYS A 49 -6.73 -1.06 -14.75
CA LYS A 49 -7.62 -0.72 -15.88
C LYS A 49 -9.09 -0.61 -15.47
N GLY A 50 -9.51 -1.39 -14.47
CA GLY A 50 -10.86 -1.33 -13.91
C GLY A 50 -11.16 -0.04 -13.13
N LEU A 51 -10.14 0.72 -12.72
CA LEU A 51 -10.30 2.01 -12.03
C LEU A 51 -10.80 3.12 -12.98
N ASP A 52 -10.54 2.99 -14.28
CA ASP A 52 -10.95 3.94 -15.31
C ASP A 52 -12.43 3.77 -15.74
N ASN A 53 -13.10 2.72 -15.25
CA ASN A 53 -14.49 2.41 -15.60
C ASN A 53 -15.39 2.52 -14.37
N ASP A 54 -16.36 3.44 -14.42
CA ASP A 54 -17.27 3.76 -13.32
C ASP A 54 -17.98 2.54 -12.72
N MET A 55 -18.31 1.53 -13.53
CA MET A 55 -19.01 0.33 -13.06
C MET A 55 -18.09 -0.61 -12.25
N SER A 56 -16.81 -0.70 -12.62
CA SER A 56 -15.84 -1.59 -11.97
C SER A 56 -14.96 -0.90 -10.94
N LYS A 57 -14.94 0.43 -10.92
CA LYS A 57 -14.02 1.25 -10.12
C LYS A 57 -14.03 0.90 -8.64
N GLU A 58 -15.21 0.83 -8.03
CA GLU A 58 -15.33 0.53 -6.59
C GLU A 58 -14.83 -0.88 -6.25
N MET A 59 -15.16 -1.87 -7.09
CA MET A 59 -14.71 -3.25 -6.92
C MET A 59 -13.19 -3.37 -7.12
N ALA A 60 -12.66 -2.70 -8.14
CA ALA A 60 -11.25 -2.68 -8.43
C ALA A 60 -10.45 -2.03 -7.31
N GLN A 61 -10.89 -0.85 -6.85
CA GLN A 61 -10.29 -0.14 -5.72
C GLN A 61 -10.32 -1.01 -4.46
N LYS A 62 -11.47 -1.61 -4.12
CA LYS A 62 -11.58 -2.48 -2.95
C LYS A 62 -10.62 -3.66 -3.02
N SER A 63 -10.55 -4.32 -4.17
CA SER A 63 -9.68 -5.49 -4.38
C SER A 63 -8.20 -5.11 -4.28
N LEU A 64 -7.80 -3.99 -4.89
CA LEU A 64 -6.43 -3.46 -4.79
C LEU A 64 -6.08 -3.10 -3.34
N SER A 65 -6.95 -2.34 -2.66
CA SER A 65 -6.80 -1.96 -1.26
C SER A 65 -6.59 -3.16 -0.35
N GLN A 66 -7.39 -4.22 -0.51
CA GLN A 66 -7.26 -5.44 0.31
C GLN A 66 -5.98 -6.21 -0.02
N ASN A 67 -5.65 -6.40 -1.30
CA ASN A 67 -4.45 -7.15 -1.71
C ASN A 67 -3.16 -6.46 -1.28
N ILE A 68 -3.08 -5.13 -1.45
CA ILE A 68 -1.95 -4.31 -1.02
C ILE A 68 -1.87 -4.29 0.50
N GLY A 69 -3.01 -4.14 1.18
CA GLY A 69 -3.10 -4.24 2.63
C GLY A 69 -2.51 -5.55 3.14
N LYS A 70 -2.97 -6.71 2.64
CA LYS A 70 -2.42 -8.02 3.00
C LYS A 70 -0.90 -8.11 2.81
N ALA A 71 -0.38 -7.56 1.72
CA ALA A 71 1.05 -7.57 1.45
C ALA A 71 1.84 -6.75 2.49
N ILE A 72 1.30 -5.60 2.89
CA ILE A 72 1.92 -4.72 3.88
C ILE A 72 1.81 -5.31 5.29
N TYR A 73 0.65 -5.87 5.66
CA TYR A 73 0.39 -6.48 6.97
C TYR A 73 1.36 -7.62 7.29
N LYS A 74 1.75 -8.42 6.28
CA LYS A 74 2.77 -9.46 6.44
C LYS A 74 4.14 -8.94 6.91
N ASP A 75 4.50 -7.72 6.53
CA ASP A 75 5.79 -7.08 6.85
C ASP A 75 5.63 -5.80 7.70
N MET A 76 4.51 -5.67 8.43
CA MET A 76 4.15 -4.40 9.10
C MET A 76 5.21 -3.91 10.09
N ALA A 77 5.91 -4.82 10.78
CA ALA A 77 6.98 -4.43 11.69
C ALA A 77 8.15 -3.73 10.97
N ALA A 78 8.50 -4.17 9.76
CA ALA A 78 9.52 -3.53 8.95
C ALA A 78 9.02 -2.20 8.38
N ILE A 79 7.78 -2.18 7.88
CA ILE A 79 7.11 -0.99 7.34
C ILE A 79 7.00 0.11 8.41
N ASP A 80 6.52 -0.21 9.61
CA ASP A 80 6.40 0.73 10.73
C ASP A 80 7.78 1.24 11.18
N LYS A 81 8.80 0.37 11.21
CA LYS A 81 10.18 0.78 11.52
C LYS A 81 10.69 1.82 10.52
N VAL A 82 10.46 1.61 9.22
CA VAL A 82 10.85 2.57 8.19
C VAL A 82 10.05 3.87 8.34
N ALA A 83 8.73 3.78 8.55
CA ALA A 83 7.88 4.96 8.75
C ALA A 83 8.34 5.80 9.94
N ARG A 84 8.68 5.18 11.08
CA ARG A 84 9.16 5.87 12.29
C ARG A 84 10.57 6.43 12.16
N SER A 85 11.37 5.95 11.21
CA SER A 85 12.67 6.55 10.93
C SER A 85 12.54 7.95 10.31
N MET A 86 11.41 8.23 9.65
CA MET A 86 11.13 9.49 8.99
C MET A 86 10.95 10.64 10.00
N PRO A 87 11.76 11.71 9.94
CA PRO A 87 11.69 12.82 10.90
C PRO A 87 10.30 13.44 11.07
N MET A 88 9.54 13.57 9.96
CA MET A 88 8.18 14.11 9.95
C MET A 88 7.14 13.23 10.66
N LEU A 89 7.42 11.93 10.84
CA LEU A 89 6.50 10.98 11.48
C LEU A 89 6.95 10.57 12.88
N LYS A 90 8.15 10.96 13.33
CA LYS A 90 8.68 10.61 14.66
C LYS A 90 7.74 10.96 15.82
N GLN A 91 6.97 12.04 15.69
CA GLN A 91 6.03 12.51 16.72
C GLN A 91 4.57 12.14 16.42
N ALA A 92 4.31 11.42 15.32
CA ALA A 92 2.96 11.01 14.97
C ALA A 92 2.45 9.97 15.99
N LYS A 93 1.37 10.31 16.69
CA LYS A 93 0.70 9.38 17.63
C LYS A 93 0.01 8.24 16.88
N GLU A 94 -0.53 8.54 15.72
CA GLU A 94 -1.25 7.62 14.86
C GLU A 94 -0.75 7.82 13.43
N ILE A 95 -0.37 6.73 12.79
CA ILE A 95 0.09 6.68 11.41
C ILE A 95 -1.00 5.99 10.60
N GLU A 96 -1.27 6.50 9.40
CA GLU A 96 -2.13 5.85 8.42
C GLU A 96 -1.36 5.59 7.13
N TYR A 97 -1.72 4.49 6.48
CA TYR A 97 -1.11 4.05 5.24
C TYR A 97 -2.11 4.20 4.10
N GLY A 98 -1.60 4.59 2.95
CA GLY A 98 -2.35 4.64 1.70
C GLY A 98 -1.51 4.11 0.56
N PHE A 99 -2.10 4.01 -0.62
CA PHE A 99 -1.37 3.71 -1.84
C PHE A 99 -1.93 4.49 -3.03
N SER A 100 -1.08 4.67 -4.04
CA SER A 100 -1.48 5.14 -5.36
C SER A 100 -0.86 4.27 -6.44
N VAL A 101 -1.40 4.32 -7.66
CA VAL A 101 -0.67 3.82 -8.83
C VAL A 101 0.49 4.78 -9.13
N LEU A 102 1.66 4.25 -9.44
CA LEU A 102 2.81 5.03 -9.89
C LEU A 102 2.53 5.60 -11.27
N ASP A 103 2.63 6.92 -11.40
CA ASP A 103 2.59 7.58 -12.71
C ASP A 103 3.91 7.31 -13.45
N LYS A 104 3.87 6.44 -14.46
CA LYS A 104 5.06 6.09 -15.25
C LYS A 104 5.56 7.25 -16.12
N GLU A 105 4.69 8.18 -16.50
CA GLU A 105 5.05 9.37 -17.29
C GLU A 105 5.69 10.44 -16.39
N ASN A 106 5.26 10.53 -15.13
CA ASN A 106 5.83 11.40 -14.12
C ASN A 106 6.05 10.70 -12.76
N PRO A 107 7.09 9.85 -12.64
CA PRO A 107 7.36 9.09 -11.40
C PRO A 107 7.64 9.98 -10.19
N ARG A 108 8.14 11.20 -10.42
CA ARG A 108 8.41 12.19 -9.37
C ARG A 108 7.12 12.63 -8.64
N SER A 109 5.94 12.44 -9.24
CA SER A 109 4.66 12.71 -8.58
C SER A 109 4.45 11.90 -7.29
N MET A 110 5.15 10.76 -7.13
CA MET A 110 5.04 9.91 -5.95
C MET A 110 5.44 10.61 -4.64
N PHE A 111 6.30 11.64 -4.71
CA PHE A 111 6.77 12.39 -3.54
C PHE A 111 5.76 13.42 -3.02
N SER A 112 4.78 13.79 -3.84
CA SER A 112 3.75 14.76 -3.48
C SER A 112 2.44 14.41 -4.20
N PRO A 113 1.85 13.25 -3.91
CA PRO A 113 0.65 12.80 -4.60
C PRO A 113 -0.54 13.70 -4.24
N ALA A 114 -1.47 13.84 -5.17
CA ALA A 114 -2.75 14.47 -4.88
C ALA A 114 -3.55 13.59 -3.90
N ASN A 115 -4.21 14.20 -2.91
CA ASN A 115 -4.88 13.46 -1.84
C ASN A 115 -6.01 12.54 -2.35
N ASP A 116 -6.66 12.89 -3.44
CA ASP A 116 -7.71 12.13 -4.13
C ASP A 116 -7.16 10.94 -4.94
N LYS A 117 -5.85 10.90 -5.19
CA LYS A 117 -5.15 9.79 -5.87
C LYS A 117 -4.54 8.77 -4.90
N VAL A 118 -4.64 9.00 -3.59
CA VAL A 118 -4.16 8.07 -2.57
C VAL A 118 -5.35 7.40 -1.90
N TRP A 119 -5.48 6.10 -2.10
CA TRP A 119 -6.50 5.30 -1.44
C TRP A 119 -5.99 4.78 -0.11
N LEU A 120 -6.86 4.80 0.90
CA LEU A 120 -6.51 4.28 2.21
C LEU A 120 -6.36 2.76 2.16
N ILE A 121 -5.33 2.28 2.85
CA ILE A 121 -5.19 0.85 3.13
C ILE A 121 -6.12 0.52 4.30
N PRO A 122 -7.08 -0.40 4.14
CA PRO A 122 -8.00 -0.77 5.19
C PRO A 122 -7.27 -1.52 6.30
N SER A 123 -7.91 -1.72 7.45
CA SER A 123 -7.31 -2.47 8.56
C SER A 123 -7.01 -3.93 8.18
N GLU A 124 -6.15 -4.59 8.97
CA GLU A 124 -5.79 -5.99 8.73
C GLU A 124 -7.02 -6.90 8.68
N GLU A 125 -7.94 -6.73 9.62
CA GLU A 125 -9.20 -7.48 9.72
C GLU A 125 -10.12 -7.32 8.50
N GLU A 126 -10.05 -6.16 7.83
CA GLU A 126 -10.80 -5.83 6.61
C GLU A 126 -10.11 -6.30 5.33
N CYS A 127 -8.81 -6.59 5.42
CA CYS A 127 -8.05 -7.22 4.34
C CYS A 127 -8.30 -8.72 4.30
N GLU A 128 -8.59 -9.35 5.44
CA GLU A 128 -8.85 -10.79 5.52
C GLU A 128 -10.17 -11.18 4.86
N THR A 129 -10.11 -12.26 4.07
CA THR A 129 -11.32 -12.92 3.57
C THR A 129 -11.84 -13.90 4.62
N PRO A 130 -13.12 -14.30 4.55
CA PRO A 130 -13.64 -15.38 5.40
C PRO A 130 -12.79 -16.65 5.31
N ALA A 131 -12.28 -16.99 4.13
CA ALA A 131 -11.41 -18.15 3.93
C ALA A 131 -10.09 -18.04 4.70
N ASP A 132 -9.46 -16.86 4.72
CA ASP A 132 -8.24 -16.62 5.49
C ASP A 132 -8.49 -16.83 6.99
N LYS A 133 -9.61 -16.29 7.51
CA LYS A 133 -10.02 -16.46 8.91
C LYS A 133 -10.28 -17.93 9.28
N PHE A 134 -10.93 -18.68 8.39
CA PHE A 134 -11.16 -20.12 8.60
C PHE A 134 -9.86 -20.93 8.61
N GLN A 135 -8.93 -20.61 7.71
CA GLN A 135 -7.63 -21.27 7.67
C GLN A 135 -6.82 -20.98 8.94
N GLU A 136 -6.77 -19.72 9.36
CA GLU A 136 -6.07 -19.32 10.59
C GLU A 136 -6.68 -19.97 11.84
N MET A 137 -8.02 -20.05 11.92
CA MET A 137 -8.70 -20.76 13.01
C MET A 137 -8.36 -22.25 13.02
N GLY A 138 -8.28 -22.89 11.86
CA GLY A 138 -7.86 -24.29 11.71
C GLY A 138 -6.40 -24.52 12.14
N ASP A 139 -5.49 -23.63 11.74
CA ASP A 139 -4.07 -23.70 12.10
C ASP A 139 -3.86 -23.46 13.60
N ASN A 140 -4.57 -22.51 14.19
CA ASN A 140 -4.54 -22.25 15.63
C ASN A 140 -5.14 -23.41 16.44
N MET A 141 -6.25 -23.99 15.99
CA MET A 141 -6.81 -25.20 16.61
C MET A 141 -5.80 -26.36 16.54
N LYS A 142 -5.18 -26.60 15.38
CA LYS A 142 -4.19 -27.66 15.23
C LYS A 142 -2.96 -27.47 16.15
N LYS A 143 -2.53 -26.22 16.38
CA LYS A 143 -1.45 -25.91 17.33
C LYS A 143 -1.87 -26.12 18.80
N MET A 144 -3.11 -25.80 19.17
CA MET A 144 -3.61 -25.94 20.55
C MET A 144 -3.95 -27.39 20.92
N PHE A 145 -4.44 -28.18 19.97
CA PHE A 145 -4.82 -29.59 20.19
C PHE A 145 -3.76 -30.59 19.71
N GLY A 146 -2.63 -30.09 19.19
CA GLY A 146 -1.47 -30.88 18.75
C GLY A 146 -0.35 -30.97 19.78
N GLN A 147 -0.60 -30.60 21.04
CA GLN A 147 0.24 -30.92 22.20
C GLN A 147 -0.29 -32.15 22.93
#